data_AF-A0A2E3V1M0-F1
#
_entry.id   AF-A0A2E3V1M0-F1
#
_cell.length_a   1.000
_cell.length_b   1.000
_cell.length_c   1.000
_cell.angle_alpha   90.00
_cell.angle_beta   90.00
_cell.angle_gamma   90.00
#
_symmetry.space_group_name_H-M   'P 1'
#
loop_
_entity.id
_entity.type
_entity.pdbx_description
1 polymer ?
#
loop_
_entity_poly.entity_id
_entity_poly.type
_entity_poly.pdbx_seq_one_letter_code
_entity_poly.pdbx_strand_id
1 'polypeptide(L)'
;MEHLARIPKNRIAVLIGKKGSTRKMIENACGASLHIQSNSGDVSVVWPDEGSDPVIKMKLPDVIFAIGRGLAPKRAIQLLEDDVFLRMYDIREWVGRQPNQTRRMRSRLIGTNGRIRSLIEELTGTEMAIYGSTVLVIGDQESLALATPAIEGILQGSEHGTVLFGLEQDRKRQRIRSYSLETYEEKVIEDTSTFEALVPSLADARRRRERKFTNSQVDPLDQQAISEMMKLADDEKIIFEEE
;
A
#
# COMPACT_ATOMS: atom_id res chain seq x y z
N MET A 1 14.64 -27.57 -19.72
CA MET A 1 15.47 -26.34 -19.58
C MET A 1 14.73 -25.22 -20.27
N GLU A 2 14.35 -24.21 -19.51
CA GLU A 2 13.51 -23.10 -19.97
C GLU A 2 14.35 -21.83 -20.09
N HIS A 3 14.15 -21.05 -21.15
CA HIS A 3 14.85 -19.78 -21.33
C HIS A 3 14.13 -18.67 -20.56
N LEU A 4 14.85 -17.95 -19.70
CA LEU A 4 14.27 -16.86 -18.90
C LEU A 4 14.51 -15.49 -19.54
N ALA A 5 15.77 -15.08 -19.63
CA ALA A 5 16.12 -13.73 -20.03
C ALA A 5 17.53 -13.66 -20.59
N ARG A 6 17.80 -12.57 -21.31
CA ARG A 6 19.12 -12.23 -21.82
C ARG A 6 19.68 -11.01 -21.10
N ILE A 7 20.91 -11.12 -20.63
CA ILE A 7 21.60 -10.08 -19.86
C ILE A 7 22.73 -9.44 -20.68
N PRO A 8 22.97 -8.12 -20.52
CA PRO A 8 24.16 -7.48 -21.07
C PRO A 8 25.47 -8.17 -20.64
N LYS A 9 26.41 -8.34 -21.58
CA LYS A 9 27.66 -9.07 -21.35
C LYS A 9 28.47 -8.57 -20.14
N ASN A 10 28.46 -7.26 -19.91
CA ASN A 10 29.16 -6.63 -18.79
C ASN A 10 28.52 -6.89 -17.40
N ARG A 11 27.35 -7.53 -17.35
CA ARG A 11 26.63 -7.85 -16.10
C ARG A 11 26.57 -9.35 -15.81
N ILE A 12 27.02 -10.20 -16.73
CA ILE A 12 27.11 -11.67 -16.52
C ILE A 12 27.94 -11.99 -15.28
N ALA A 13 29.10 -11.33 -15.11
CA ALA A 13 29.97 -11.54 -13.96
C ALA A 13 29.30 -11.24 -12.62
N VAL A 14 28.35 -10.28 -12.59
CA VAL A 14 27.63 -9.90 -11.37
C VAL A 14 26.55 -10.93 -11.03
N LEU A 15 25.88 -11.47 -12.04
CA LEU A 15 24.91 -12.56 -11.86
C LEU A 15 25.59 -13.83 -11.33
N ILE A 16 26.78 -14.16 -11.83
CA ILE A 16 27.54 -15.32 -11.35
C ILE A 16 28.11 -15.03 -9.94
N GLY A 17 28.72 -13.87 -9.75
CA GLY A 17 29.39 -13.50 -8.50
C GLY A 17 30.75 -14.19 -8.31
N LYS A 18 31.47 -13.80 -7.26
CA LYS A 18 32.80 -14.37 -6.94
C LYS A 18 32.65 -15.87 -6.66
N LYS A 19 33.32 -16.71 -7.47
CA LYS A 19 33.21 -18.18 -7.38
C LYS A 19 31.76 -18.71 -7.46
N GLY A 20 30.85 -18.00 -8.12
CA GLY A 20 29.46 -18.42 -8.22
C GLY A 20 28.60 -18.09 -6.99
N SER A 21 29.06 -17.23 -6.08
CA SER A 21 28.34 -16.90 -4.84
C SER A 21 26.93 -16.36 -5.08
N THR A 22 26.79 -15.48 -6.08
CA THR A 22 25.50 -14.83 -6.39
C THR A 22 24.56 -15.82 -7.05
N ARG A 23 25.07 -16.61 -8.00
CA ARG A 23 24.28 -17.68 -8.63
C ARG A 23 23.70 -18.62 -7.57
N LYS A 24 24.52 -19.13 -6.67
CA LYS A 24 24.08 -20.02 -5.57
C LYS A 24 23.03 -19.37 -4.67
N MET A 25 23.20 -18.07 -4.37
CA MET A 25 22.22 -17.32 -3.57
C MET A 25 20.85 -17.28 -4.25
N ILE A 26 20.79 -17.03 -5.56
CA ILE A 26 19.53 -17.01 -6.32
C ILE A 26 18.96 -18.43 -6.45
N GLU A 27 19.79 -19.43 -6.75
CA GLU A 27 19.37 -20.84 -6.83
C GLU A 27 18.74 -21.32 -5.51
N ASN A 28 19.34 -20.97 -4.37
CA ASN A 28 18.81 -21.30 -3.04
C ASN A 28 17.48 -20.60 -2.76
N ALA A 29 17.32 -19.33 -3.18
CA ALA A 29 16.09 -18.58 -2.96
C ALA A 29 14.92 -19.10 -3.83
N CYS A 30 15.23 -19.58 -5.04
CA CYS A 30 14.21 -20.02 -6.01
C CYS A 30 13.94 -21.53 -5.97
N GLY A 31 14.80 -22.32 -5.32
CA GLY A 31 14.75 -23.78 -5.39
C GLY A 31 15.00 -24.35 -6.79
N ALA A 32 15.74 -23.63 -7.64
CA ALA A 32 15.95 -23.98 -9.04
C ALA A 32 17.41 -23.84 -9.46
N SER A 33 17.83 -24.58 -10.49
CA SER A 33 19.20 -24.53 -11.01
C SER A 33 19.31 -23.55 -12.18
N LEU A 34 20.24 -22.59 -12.09
CA LEU A 34 20.46 -21.57 -13.11
C LEU A 34 21.62 -21.94 -14.03
N HIS A 35 21.39 -21.87 -15.33
CA HIS A 35 22.42 -22.06 -16.34
C HIS A 35 22.64 -20.76 -17.11
N ILE A 36 23.87 -20.24 -17.05
CA ILE A 36 24.23 -18.93 -17.60
C ILE A 36 25.26 -19.14 -18.71
N GLN A 37 24.91 -18.77 -19.95
CA GLN A 37 25.83 -18.84 -21.08
C GLN A 37 26.68 -17.56 -21.17
N SER A 38 27.96 -17.67 -20.84
CA SER A 38 28.89 -16.53 -20.81
C SER A 38 29.08 -15.83 -22.16
N ASN A 39 28.88 -16.52 -23.29
CA ASN A 39 29.11 -15.97 -24.62
C ASN A 39 27.94 -15.12 -25.13
N SER A 40 26.71 -15.61 -24.98
CA SER A 40 25.49 -14.96 -25.47
C SER A 40 24.84 -14.04 -24.43
N GLY A 41 25.04 -14.31 -23.15
CA GLY A 41 24.34 -13.69 -22.03
C GLY A 41 22.97 -14.29 -21.75
N ASP A 42 22.64 -15.44 -22.35
CA ASP A 42 21.37 -16.10 -22.15
C ASP A 42 21.36 -16.86 -20.83
N VAL A 43 20.26 -16.69 -20.08
CA VAL A 43 20.04 -17.34 -18.80
C VAL A 43 18.86 -18.29 -18.96
N SER A 44 19.11 -19.56 -18.67
CA SER A 44 18.11 -20.61 -18.62
C SER A 44 18.01 -21.20 -17.22
N VAL A 45 16.87 -21.81 -16.94
CA VAL A 45 16.59 -22.44 -15.65
C VAL A 45 16.18 -23.89 -15.86
N VAL A 46 16.54 -24.71 -14.88
CA VAL A 46 16.06 -26.08 -14.72
C VAL A 46 15.30 -26.11 -13.40
N TRP A 47 13.99 -26.26 -13.51
CA TRP A 47 13.10 -26.45 -12.37
C TRP A 47 13.10 -27.91 -11.93
N PRO A 48 12.93 -28.20 -10.62
CA PRO A 48 12.66 -29.55 -10.16
C PRO A 48 11.29 -30.03 -10.69
N ASP A 49 11.21 -31.33 -10.99
CA ASP A 49 10.03 -31.97 -11.60
C ASP A 49 8.78 -31.91 -10.70
N GLU A 50 8.96 -31.82 -9.38
CA GLU A 50 7.87 -31.69 -8.39
C GLU A 50 8.12 -30.52 -7.42
N GLY A 51 7.04 -29.84 -7.01
CA GLY A 51 7.07 -28.90 -5.88
C GLY A 51 7.63 -27.49 -6.15
N SER A 52 7.77 -27.08 -7.42
CA SER A 52 8.20 -25.71 -7.73
C SER A 52 7.03 -24.72 -7.69
N ASP A 53 7.18 -23.67 -6.89
CA ASP A 53 6.20 -22.61 -6.72
C ASP A 53 5.95 -21.86 -8.06
N PRO A 54 4.70 -21.85 -8.58
CA PRO A 54 4.35 -21.10 -9.79
C PRO A 54 4.63 -19.59 -9.69
N VAL A 55 4.53 -18.99 -8.50
CA VAL A 55 4.78 -17.56 -8.30
C VAL A 55 6.25 -17.23 -8.49
N ILE A 56 7.14 -18.02 -7.89
CA ILE A 56 8.59 -17.88 -8.08
C ILE A 56 8.97 -18.07 -9.55
N LYS A 57 8.37 -19.04 -10.25
CA LYS A 57 8.58 -19.23 -11.69
C LYS A 57 8.25 -17.98 -12.50
N MET A 58 7.14 -17.33 -12.16
CA MET A 58 6.69 -16.11 -12.84
C MET A 58 7.57 -14.89 -12.52
N LYS A 59 8.04 -14.75 -11.28
CA LYS A 59 8.83 -13.58 -10.83
C LYS A 59 10.34 -13.70 -11.10
N LEU A 60 10.88 -14.91 -11.25
CA LEU A 60 12.32 -15.12 -11.49
C LEU A 60 12.89 -14.38 -12.72
N PRO A 61 12.21 -14.31 -13.89
CA PRO A 61 12.66 -13.48 -15.01
C PRO A 61 12.94 -12.02 -14.61
N ASP A 62 12.09 -11.43 -13.76
CA ASP A 62 12.21 -10.04 -13.31
C ASP A 62 13.41 -9.84 -12.40
N VAL A 63 13.71 -10.81 -11.51
CA VAL A 63 14.92 -10.82 -10.68
C VAL A 63 16.18 -10.75 -11.56
N ILE A 64 16.25 -11.65 -12.55
CA ILE A 64 17.39 -11.77 -13.48
C ILE A 64 17.53 -10.49 -14.30
N PHE A 65 16.41 -9.97 -14.80
CA PHE A 65 16.37 -8.72 -15.56
C PHE A 65 16.83 -7.53 -14.70
N ALA A 66 16.36 -7.43 -13.46
CA ALA A 66 16.73 -6.35 -12.55
C ALA A 66 18.23 -6.33 -12.24
N ILE A 67 18.85 -7.50 -11.99
CA ILE A 67 20.31 -7.63 -11.82
C ILE A 67 21.04 -7.21 -13.10
N GLY A 68 20.52 -7.63 -14.26
CA GLY A 68 21.05 -7.26 -15.57
C GLY A 68 20.98 -5.75 -15.86
N ARG A 69 20.05 -5.05 -15.23
CA ARG A 69 19.88 -3.60 -15.31
C ARG A 69 20.41 -2.84 -14.10
N GLY A 70 21.37 -3.42 -13.39
CA GLY A 70 22.17 -2.69 -12.40
C GLY A 70 21.65 -2.74 -10.97
N LEU A 71 20.55 -3.44 -10.68
CA LEU A 71 20.14 -3.71 -9.31
C LEU A 71 21.16 -4.66 -8.63
N ALA A 72 21.35 -4.49 -7.33
CA ALA A 72 22.21 -5.38 -6.55
C ALA A 72 21.54 -6.75 -6.38
N PRO A 73 22.27 -7.88 -6.44
CA PRO A 73 21.62 -9.20 -6.35
C PRO A 73 20.83 -9.44 -5.06
N LYS A 74 21.33 -8.96 -3.92
CA LYS A 74 20.63 -9.06 -2.63
C LYS A 74 19.27 -8.35 -2.64
N ARG A 75 19.23 -7.17 -3.28
CA ARG A 75 18.04 -6.33 -3.48
C ARG A 75 17.06 -7.02 -4.42
N ALA A 76 17.56 -7.52 -5.56
CA ALA A 76 16.75 -8.18 -6.57
C ALA A 76 16.02 -9.44 -6.07
N ILE A 77 16.57 -10.16 -5.09
CA ILE A 77 15.92 -11.35 -4.51
C ILE A 77 14.62 -11.01 -3.79
N GLN A 78 14.46 -9.79 -3.26
CA GLN A 78 13.22 -9.34 -2.63
C GLN A 78 12.03 -9.39 -3.59
N LEU A 79 12.26 -9.31 -4.91
CA LEU A 79 11.20 -9.46 -5.91
C LEU A 79 10.54 -10.85 -5.90
N LEU A 80 11.14 -11.85 -5.25
CA LEU A 80 10.50 -13.16 -5.09
C LEU A 80 9.37 -13.12 -4.04
N GLU A 81 9.37 -12.13 -3.14
CA GLU A 81 8.31 -11.94 -2.15
C GLU A 81 7.03 -11.44 -2.83
N ASP A 82 5.86 -11.86 -2.34
CA ASP A 82 4.57 -11.61 -2.99
C ASP A 82 4.23 -10.12 -3.11
N ASP A 83 4.51 -9.36 -2.05
CA ASP A 83 4.14 -7.95 -1.92
C ASP A 83 5.15 -6.98 -2.56
N VAL A 84 6.24 -7.49 -3.14
CA VAL A 84 7.26 -6.68 -3.80
C VAL A 84 7.05 -6.70 -5.30
N PHE A 85 6.98 -5.51 -5.89
CA PHE A 85 6.74 -5.30 -7.30
C PHE A 85 7.92 -4.58 -7.97
N LEU A 86 8.12 -4.86 -9.25
CA LEU A 86 9.08 -4.17 -10.10
C LEU A 86 8.38 -3.14 -10.99
N ARG A 87 8.89 -1.91 -10.98
CA ARG A 87 8.50 -0.86 -11.91
C ARG A 87 9.72 -0.39 -12.70
N MET A 88 9.57 -0.31 -14.02
CA MET A 88 10.62 0.11 -14.95
C MET A 88 10.21 1.38 -15.68
N TYR A 89 11.15 2.32 -15.82
CA TYR A 89 11.00 3.55 -16.59
C TYR A 89 12.13 3.64 -17.62
N ASP A 90 11.81 4.03 -18.85
CA ASP A 90 12.80 4.34 -19.87
C ASP A 90 12.90 5.85 -20.07
N ILE A 91 14.01 6.44 -19.67
CA ILE A 91 14.28 7.90 -19.77
C ILE A 91 14.04 8.40 -21.21
N ARG A 92 14.23 7.54 -22.22
CA ARG A 92 14.03 7.88 -23.63
C ARG A 92 12.58 8.22 -23.98
N GLU A 93 11.60 7.80 -23.18
CA GLU A 93 10.18 8.14 -23.39
C GLU A 93 9.91 9.63 -23.13
N TRP A 94 10.70 10.28 -22.27
CA TRP A 94 10.53 11.71 -21.96
C TRP A 94 11.37 12.63 -22.85
N VAL A 95 12.63 12.26 -23.12
CA VAL A 95 13.59 13.15 -23.80
C VAL A 95 14.03 12.65 -25.17
N GLY A 96 13.44 11.56 -25.66
CA GLY A 96 13.81 10.93 -26.91
C GLY A 96 15.16 10.19 -26.84
N ARG A 97 15.71 9.89 -28.02
CA ARG A 97 16.92 9.06 -28.18
C ARG A 97 18.23 9.86 -28.15
N GLN A 98 18.18 11.16 -27.86
CA GLN A 98 19.36 12.03 -27.89
C GLN A 98 20.28 11.72 -26.69
N PRO A 99 21.53 11.24 -26.90
CA PRO A 99 22.38 10.74 -25.81
C PRO A 99 22.69 11.79 -24.73
N ASN A 100 22.85 13.04 -25.13
CA ASN A 100 23.14 14.15 -24.22
C ASN A 100 21.97 14.45 -23.29
N GLN A 101 20.73 14.40 -23.79
CA GLN A 101 19.53 14.64 -22.99
C GLN A 101 19.27 13.47 -22.04
N THR A 102 19.40 12.23 -22.51
CA THR A 102 19.30 11.04 -21.65
C THR A 102 20.34 11.06 -20.54
N ARG A 103 21.60 11.41 -20.86
CA ARG A 103 22.67 11.56 -19.85
C ARG A 103 22.34 12.66 -18.85
N ARG A 104 21.82 13.81 -19.32
CA ARG A 104 21.41 14.92 -18.45
C ARG A 104 20.30 14.50 -17.47
N MET A 105 19.22 13.89 -17.95
CA MET A 105 18.12 13.42 -17.10
C MET A 105 18.58 12.36 -16.12
N ARG A 106 19.38 11.40 -16.59
CA ARG A 106 20.00 10.39 -15.72
C ARG A 106 20.80 11.03 -14.58
N SER A 107 21.64 12.02 -14.89
CA SER A 107 22.44 12.73 -13.89
C SER A 107 21.57 13.49 -12.87
N ARG A 108 20.43 14.04 -13.30
CA ARG A 108 19.47 14.68 -12.38
C ARG A 108 18.85 13.68 -11.41
N LEU A 109 18.41 12.53 -11.93
CA LEU A 109 17.78 11.46 -11.16
C LEU A 109 18.74 10.84 -10.13
N ILE A 110 20.02 10.71 -10.48
CA ILE A 110 21.07 10.31 -9.52
C ILE A 110 21.34 11.45 -8.53
N GLY A 111 21.46 12.68 -9.02
CA GLY A 111 21.90 13.84 -8.24
C GLY A 111 23.39 13.79 -7.89
N THR A 112 23.87 14.82 -7.21
CA THR A 112 25.27 14.91 -6.78
C THR A 112 25.60 13.75 -5.84
N ASN A 113 26.58 12.91 -6.21
CA ASN A 113 27.00 11.71 -5.46
C ASN A 113 25.85 10.73 -5.15
N GLY A 114 24.78 10.72 -5.95
CA GLY A 114 23.63 9.84 -5.69
C GLY A 114 22.64 10.38 -4.66
N ARG A 115 22.80 11.63 -4.18
CA ARG A 115 21.98 12.21 -3.11
C ARG A 115 20.49 12.18 -3.41
N ILE A 116 20.08 12.51 -4.64
CA ILE A 116 18.65 12.56 -5.00
C ILE A 116 18.06 11.16 -5.03
N ARG A 117 18.75 10.20 -5.65
CA ARG A 117 18.34 8.79 -5.63
C ARG A 117 18.17 8.31 -4.18
N SER A 118 19.17 8.54 -3.32
CA SER A 118 19.14 8.11 -1.93
C SER A 118 18.02 8.75 -1.12
N LEU A 119 17.72 10.03 -1.33
CA LEU A 119 16.59 10.70 -0.67
C LEU A 119 15.25 10.15 -1.12
N ILE A 120 15.08 9.85 -2.42
CA ILE A 120 13.86 9.21 -2.91
C ILE A 120 13.72 7.84 -2.24
N GLU A 121 14.75 6.99 -2.29
CA GLU A 121 14.76 5.66 -1.66
C GLU A 121 14.42 5.73 -0.16
N GLU A 122 15.01 6.67 0.59
CA GLU A 122 14.76 6.85 2.03
C GLU A 122 13.33 7.33 2.34
N LEU A 123 12.83 8.26 1.52
CA LEU A 123 11.53 8.85 1.76
C LEU A 123 10.38 7.93 1.36
N THR A 124 10.56 7.09 0.33
CA THR A 124 9.52 6.16 -0.15
C THR A 124 9.66 4.75 0.43
N GLY A 125 10.84 4.39 0.93
CA GLY A 125 11.17 3.00 1.29
C GLY A 125 11.41 2.10 0.07
N THR A 126 11.52 2.66 -1.14
CA THR A 126 11.80 1.87 -2.34
C THR A 126 13.30 1.67 -2.56
N GLU A 127 13.61 0.71 -3.40
CA GLU A 127 14.97 0.46 -3.87
C GLU A 127 15.10 0.78 -5.34
N MET A 128 16.11 1.57 -5.71
CA MET A 128 16.27 2.09 -7.06
C MET A 128 17.61 1.73 -7.68
N ALA A 129 17.59 1.40 -8.98
CA ALA A 129 18.76 1.23 -9.81
C ALA A 129 18.62 2.02 -11.11
N ILE A 130 19.70 2.70 -11.51
CA ILE A 130 19.72 3.52 -12.72
C ILE A 130 20.85 3.01 -13.60
N TYR A 131 20.50 2.45 -14.77
CA TYR A 131 21.46 1.82 -15.66
C TYR A 131 21.19 2.17 -17.13
N GLY A 132 22.18 2.79 -17.77
CA GLY A 132 22.03 3.22 -19.16
C GLY A 132 20.95 4.29 -19.29
N SER A 133 19.83 3.96 -19.92
CA SER A 133 18.62 4.80 -20.03
C SER A 133 17.45 4.29 -19.19
N THR A 134 17.63 3.20 -18.44
CA THR A 134 16.56 2.54 -17.70
C THR A 134 16.69 2.87 -16.21
N VAL A 135 15.56 3.20 -15.59
CA VAL A 135 15.41 3.31 -14.13
C VAL A 135 14.53 2.16 -13.68
N LEU A 136 15.01 1.40 -12.70
CA LEU A 136 14.26 0.33 -12.04
C LEU A 136 14.00 0.75 -10.62
N VAL A 137 12.78 0.46 -10.16
CA VAL A 137 12.32 0.72 -8.81
C VAL A 137 11.65 -0.56 -8.33
N ILE A 138 12.03 -1.04 -7.15
CA ILE A 138 11.35 -2.14 -6.48
C ILE A 138 10.82 -1.65 -5.13
N GLY A 139 9.71 -2.22 -4.71
CA GLY A 139 9.07 -1.90 -3.43
C GLY A 139 7.65 -2.45 -3.41
N ASP A 140 6.96 -2.22 -2.31
CA ASP A 140 5.54 -2.52 -2.21
C ASP A 140 4.70 -1.58 -3.06
N GLN A 141 3.40 -1.85 -3.13
CA GLN A 141 2.47 -1.07 -3.94
C GLN A 141 2.37 0.40 -3.49
N GLU A 142 2.43 0.67 -2.19
CA GLU A 142 2.27 2.02 -1.63
C GLU A 142 3.54 2.86 -1.82
N SER A 143 4.70 2.28 -1.55
CA SER A 143 6.03 2.82 -1.76
C SER A 143 6.27 3.12 -3.24
N LEU A 144 5.86 2.23 -4.15
CA LEU A 144 5.93 2.51 -5.59
C LEU A 144 4.99 3.65 -5.99
N ALA A 145 3.79 3.72 -5.43
CA ALA A 145 2.85 4.81 -5.67
C ALA A 145 3.42 6.16 -5.20
N LEU A 146 4.18 6.19 -4.09
CA LEU A 146 4.89 7.39 -3.65
C LEU A 146 6.08 7.77 -4.55
N ALA A 147 6.86 6.78 -4.99
CA ALA A 147 8.06 7.02 -5.78
C ALA A 147 7.76 7.49 -7.21
N THR A 148 6.65 7.04 -7.78
CA THR A 148 6.30 7.28 -9.18
C THR A 148 6.22 8.77 -9.53
N PRO A 149 5.44 9.61 -8.83
CA PRO A 149 5.36 11.05 -9.12
C PRO A 149 6.71 11.76 -9.03
N ALA A 150 7.58 11.36 -8.10
CA ALA A 150 8.89 11.98 -7.96
C ALA A 150 9.83 11.66 -9.12
N ILE A 151 9.87 10.39 -9.53
CA ILE A 151 10.70 9.94 -10.65
C ILE A 151 10.20 10.59 -11.94
N GLU A 152 8.90 10.53 -12.21
CA GLU A 152 8.29 11.14 -13.38
C GLU A 152 8.46 12.66 -13.38
N GLY A 153 8.30 13.32 -12.23
CA GLY A 153 8.51 14.76 -12.10
C GLY A 153 9.94 15.18 -12.45
N ILE A 154 10.96 14.45 -12.01
CA ILE A 154 12.36 14.73 -12.39
C ILE A 154 12.57 14.52 -13.89
N LEU A 155 11.99 13.45 -14.45
CA LEU A 155 12.10 13.13 -15.89
C LEU A 155 11.39 14.16 -16.79
N GLN A 156 10.26 14.70 -16.34
CA GLN A 156 9.54 15.81 -16.99
C GLN A 156 10.30 17.14 -16.85
N GLY A 157 11.23 17.22 -15.89
CA GLY A 157 12.16 18.33 -15.77
C GLY A 157 11.92 19.23 -14.57
N SER A 158 11.05 18.86 -13.65
CA SER A 158 10.81 19.56 -12.38
C SER A 158 12.09 19.70 -11.54
N GLU A 159 12.13 20.76 -10.74
CA GLU A 159 13.24 21.00 -9.82
C GLU A 159 13.26 19.93 -8.71
N HIS A 160 14.47 19.57 -8.26
CA HIS A 160 14.62 18.57 -7.21
C HIS A 160 13.94 19.00 -5.90
N GLY A 161 14.02 20.29 -5.55
CA GLY A 161 13.39 20.82 -4.34
C GLY A 161 11.88 20.63 -4.34
N THR A 162 11.21 20.98 -5.45
CA THR A 162 9.77 20.80 -5.62
C THR A 162 9.35 19.33 -5.53
N VAL A 163 10.13 18.44 -6.15
CA VAL A 163 9.85 17.00 -6.13
C VAL A 163 9.98 16.42 -4.71
N LEU A 164 11.07 16.75 -4.00
CA LEU A 164 11.29 16.27 -2.64
C LEU A 164 10.23 16.80 -1.68
N PHE A 165 9.87 18.09 -1.79
CA PHE A 165 8.80 18.69 -1.00
C PHE A 165 7.45 18.00 -1.24
N GLY A 166 7.10 17.75 -2.51
CA GLY A 166 5.88 17.03 -2.86
C GLY A 166 5.85 15.63 -2.25
N LEU A 167 6.98 14.92 -2.28
CA LEU A 167 7.10 13.57 -1.74
C LEU A 167 7.01 13.53 -0.21
N GLU A 168 7.57 14.52 0.49
CA GLU A 168 7.37 14.70 1.93
C GLU A 168 5.89 14.94 2.27
N GLN A 169 5.20 15.77 1.48
CA GLN A 169 3.78 16.05 1.65
C GLN A 169 2.92 14.80 1.40
N ASP A 170 3.25 14.01 0.39
CA ASP A 170 2.52 12.79 0.04
C ASP A 170 2.75 11.68 1.07
N ARG A 171 3.98 11.55 1.60
CA ARG A 171 4.26 10.67 2.74
C ARG A 171 3.45 11.08 3.97
N LYS A 172 3.35 12.38 4.26
CA LYS A 172 2.52 12.89 5.36
C LYS A 172 1.05 12.57 5.15
N ARG A 173 0.54 12.74 3.92
CA ARG A 173 -0.84 12.39 3.57
C ARG A 173 -1.13 10.90 3.73
N GLN A 174 -0.23 10.03 3.28
CA GLN A 174 -0.37 8.58 3.47
C GLN A 174 -0.40 8.21 4.95
N ARG A 175 0.48 8.79 5.78
CA ARG A 175 0.47 8.56 7.23
C ARG A 175 -0.85 8.98 7.87
N ILE A 176 -1.45 10.10 7.46
CA ILE A 176 -2.77 10.51 7.99
C ILE A 176 -3.86 9.56 7.52
N ARG A 177 -3.81 9.10 6.27
CA ARG A 177 -4.78 8.18 5.68
C ARG A 177 -4.76 6.82 6.38
N SER A 178 -3.59 6.29 6.69
CA SER A 178 -3.47 5.00 7.39
C SER A 178 -4.12 5.07 8.79
N TYR A 179 -3.93 6.17 9.54
CA TYR A 179 -4.64 6.37 10.81
C TYR A 179 -6.16 6.52 10.65
N SER A 180 -6.63 7.16 9.57
CA SER A 180 -8.07 7.41 9.38
C SER A 180 -8.90 6.15 9.11
N LEU A 181 -8.27 5.08 8.59
CA LEU A 181 -8.92 3.78 8.35
C LEU A 181 -9.22 3.05 9.67
N GLU A 182 -8.38 3.19 10.68
CA GLU A 182 -8.60 2.62 12.02
C GLU A 182 -9.72 3.34 12.80
N THR A 183 -10.10 4.56 12.38
CA THR A 183 -11.13 5.38 13.04
C THR A 183 -12.53 5.20 12.45
N TYR A 184 -12.70 4.37 11.41
CA TYR A 184 -14.01 3.83 11.08
C TYR A 184 -14.35 2.72 12.08
N GLU A 185 -14.54 3.08 13.34
CA GLU A 185 -15.56 2.39 14.13
C GLU A 185 -16.85 2.53 13.31
N GLU A 186 -17.43 1.42 12.87
CA GLU A 186 -18.80 1.43 12.37
C GLU A 186 -19.61 2.16 13.44
N LYS A 187 -20.03 3.40 13.15
CA LYS A 187 -21.21 3.93 13.81
C LYS A 187 -22.30 2.95 13.41
N VAL A 188 -22.51 1.94 14.24
CA VAL A 188 -23.76 1.22 14.30
C VAL A 188 -24.77 2.33 14.51
N ILE A 189 -25.44 2.71 13.43
CA ILE A 189 -26.63 3.52 13.51
C ILE A 189 -27.61 2.58 14.21
N GLU A 190 -27.62 2.61 15.54
CA GLU A 190 -28.78 2.13 16.25
C GLU A 190 -29.92 3.00 15.71
N ASP A 191 -30.86 2.36 15.01
CA ASP A 191 -32.14 2.94 14.61
C ASP A 191 -33.00 3.20 15.87
N THR A 192 -32.45 3.86 16.89
CA THR A 192 -33.23 4.58 17.88
C THR A 192 -33.68 5.89 17.25
N SER A 193 -34.69 5.73 16.39
CA SER A 193 -35.70 6.75 16.10
C SER A 193 -35.15 8.15 15.89
N THR A 194 -34.45 8.35 14.77
CA THR A 194 -34.07 9.68 14.26
C THR A 194 -35.24 10.67 14.30
N PHE A 195 -36.48 10.19 14.11
CA PHE A 195 -37.68 11.00 14.20
C PHE A 195 -37.99 11.52 15.63
N GLU A 196 -37.69 10.73 16.66
CA GLU A 196 -38.02 11.04 18.06
C GLU A 196 -37.03 12.05 18.65
N ALA A 197 -35.77 12.02 18.19
CA ALA A 197 -34.77 13.04 18.51
C ALA A 197 -35.03 14.39 17.79
N LEU A 198 -35.58 14.35 16.57
CA LEU A 198 -35.86 15.55 15.77
C LEU A 198 -37.11 16.32 16.24
N VAL A 199 -38.08 15.63 16.85
CA VAL A 199 -39.30 16.27 17.36
C VAL A 199 -39.57 15.84 18.81
N PRO A 200 -38.82 16.39 19.79
CA PRO A 200 -38.98 16.04 21.20
C PRO A 200 -40.40 16.27 21.72
N SER A 201 -41.10 17.29 21.20
CA SER A 201 -42.46 17.63 21.64
C SER A 201 -43.52 16.59 21.27
N LEU A 202 -43.25 15.75 20.26
CA LEU A 202 -44.19 14.71 19.83
C LEU A 202 -44.10 13.47 20.72
N ALA A 203 -42.90 13.14 21.18
CA ALA A 203 -42.68 12.11 22.21
C ALA A 203 -43.36 12.49 23.53
N ASP A 204 -43.19 13.75 23.96
CA ASP A 204 -43.85 14.28 25.16
C ASP A 204 -45.38 14.35 25.02
N ALA A 205 -45.89 14.68 23.84
CA ALA A 205 -47.33 14.68 23.57
C ALA A 205 -47.93 13.27 23.57
N ARG A 206 -47.18 12.26 23.11
CA ARG A 206 -47.57 10.85 23.12
C ARG A 206 -47.64 10.32 24.56
N ARG A 207 -46.60 10.61 25.38
CA ARG A 207 -46.59 10.31 26.82
C ARG A 207 -47.74 10.99 27.57
N ARG A 208 -48.08 12.25 27.23
CA ARG A 208 -49.25 12.95 27.81
C ARG A 208 -50.59 12.32 27.41
N ARG A 209 -50.72 11.73 26.22
CA ARG A 209 -51.94 11.00 25.81
C ARG A 209 -52.08 9.68 26.56
N GLU A 210 -50.99 8.95 26.75
CA GLU A 210 -50.97 7.69 27.51
C GLU A 210 -51.34 7.93 28.98
N ARG A 211 -50.87 9.05 29.58
CA ARG A 211 -51.27 9.49 30.93
C ARG A 211 -52.76 9.83 31.09
N LYS A 212 -53.52 10.07 30.01
CA LYS A 212 -54.98 10.33 30.09
C LYS A 212 -55.83 9.07 30.25
N PHE A 213 -55.24 7.89 30.05
CA PHE A 213 -55.96 6.61 30.19
C PHE A 213 -55.86 6.01 31.60
N THR A 214 -55.37 6.76 32.59
CA THR A 214 -55.17 6.32 33.99
C THR A 214 -56.46 6.02 34.77
N ASN A 215 -57.63 6.38 34.25
CA ASN A 215 -58.92 6.04 34.85
C ASN A 215 -59.58 4.79 34.23
N SER A 216 -58.87 4.02 33.38
CA SER A 216 -59.40 2.72 32.93
C SER A 216 -59.39 1.75 34.11
N GLN A 217 -60.54 1.11 34.39
CA GLN A 217 -60.58 0.00 35.34
C GLN A 217 -59.75 -1.15 34.77
N VAL A 218 -58.64 -1.45 35.42
CA VAL A 218 -57.78 -2.59 35.09
C VAL A 218 -58.40 -3.86 35.68
N ASP A 219 -58.38 -4.96 34.94
CA ASP A 219 -58.89 -6.26 35.40
C ASP A 219 -58.06 -6.75 36.61
N PRO A 220 -58.67 -7.03 37.78
CA PRO A 220 -57.96 -7.46 38.99
C PRO A 220 -57.18 -8.78 38.85
N LEU A 221 -57.44 -9.58 37.81
CA LEU A 221 -56.77 -10.85 37.57
C LEU A 221 -55.46 -10.71 36.79
N ASP A 222 -55.20 -9.57 36.15
CA ASP A 222 -53.97 -9.32 35.39
C ASP A 222 -52.92 -8.59 36.24
N GLN A 223 -51.99 -9.37 36.81
CA GLN A 223 -50.94 -8.86 37.68
C GLN A 223 -49.95 -7.92 36.98
N GLN A 224 -49.78 -8.02 35.65
CA GLN A 224 -48.83 -7.18 34.92
C GLN A 224 -49.40 -5.78 34.74
N ALA A 225 -50.67 -5.68 34.35
CA ALA A 225 -51.38 -4.43 34.17
C ALA A 225 -51.51 -3.64 35.49
N ILE A 226 -51.70 -4.33 36.62
CA ILE A 226 -51.69 -3.72 37.96
C ILE A 226 -50.31 -3.14 38.29
N SER A 227 -49.23 -3.85 37.94
CA SER A 227 -47.86 -3.36 38.23
C SER A 227 -47.50 -2.11 37.43
N GLU A 228 -47.97 -2.02 36.18
CA GLU A 228 -47.77 -0.83 35.34
C GLU A 228 -48.59 0.35 35.86
N MET A 229 -49.85 0.13 36.26
CA MET A 229 -50.67 1.16 36.88
C MET A 229 -50.02 1.72 38.15
N MET A 230 -49.48 0.87 39.02
CA MET A 230 -48.84 1.29 40.28
C MET A 230 -47.56 2.12 40.02
N LYS A 231 -46.75 1.76 39.02
CA LYS A 231 -45.57 2.55 38.62
C LYS A 231 -45.95 3.93 38.08
N LEU A 232 -47.04 4.03 37.33
CA LEU A 232 -47.55 5.29 36.80
C LEU A 232 -48.07 6.23 37.91
N ALA A 233 -48.55 5.69 39.02
CA ALA A 233 -49.03 6.47 40.17
C ALA A 233 -47.90 7.05 41.03
N ASP A 234 -46.77 6.34 41.16
CA ASP A 234 -45.63 6.77 41.99
C ASP A 234 -44.87 7.98 41.42
N ASP A 235 -45.04 8.27 40.12
CA ASP A 235 -44.43 9.41 39.42
C ASP A 235 -45.12 10.77 39.74
N GLU A 236 -46.22 10.80 40.49
CA GLU A 236 -46.94 12.02 40.89
C GLU A 236 -46.55 12.57 42.29
N LYS A 237 -45.26 12.74 42.57
CA LYS A 237 -44.85 13.62 43.69
C LYS A 237 -44.77 15.08 43.21
N ILE A 238 -45.85 15.82 43.43
CA ILE A 238 -45.84 17.27 43.28
C ILE A 238 -45.12 17.86 44.51
N ILE A 239 -43.91 18.35 44.31
CA ILE A 239 -43.19 19.16 45.30
C ILE A 239 -43.66 20.60 45.10
N PHE A 240 -44.42 21.13 46.05
CA PHE A 240 -44.75 22.56 46.08
C PHE A 240 -43.56 23.30 46.71
N GLU A 241 -42.92 24.19 45.97
CA GLU A 241 -42.04 25.22 46.54
C GLU A 241 -42.93 26.40 46.97
N GLU A 242 -42.89 26.76 48.26
CA GLU A 242 -43.53 27.97 48.77
C GLU A 242 -42.69 29.20 48.35
N GLU A 243 -43.36 30.26 47.86
CA GLU A 243 -42.78 31.53 47.43
C GLU A 243 -42.03 32.30 48.52
#